data_AF-A0A920GFE6-F1
#
_entry.id   AF-A0A920GFE6-F1
#
_cell.length_a   1.000
_cell.length_b   1.000
_cell.length_c   1.000
_cell.angle_alpha   90.00
_cell.angle_beta   90.00
_cell.angle_gamma   90.00
#
_symmetry.space_group_name_H-M   'P 1'
#
loop_
_entity.id
_entity.type
_entity.pdbx_description
1 polymer ?
#
loop_
_entity_poly.entity_id
_entity_poly.type
_entity_poly.pdbx_seq_one_letter_code
_entity_poly.pdbx_strand_id
1 'polypeptide(L)'
;MKYFFNFLSLLIGIVFFGGLITIFSVAWVFWSYGQNLPDFLQLSKYEPPVVSRVYASDGALLAEFATEKRIFVPIQSIPSIIKEAFLSSEDKDFFNHLGLDFKAILRASITNIKNFNSGRRAIGASTITQQVAKNFLLSADYSIERKIKEAILALRIERTFSKDHIFELYLNEIYLGFNSYGVAAAALNYFNKPLSQITLAEAAYLAALPKGPNNYHPTRKRKQAIIRRNWVLSQMFENGFITENEFKKTKNEELSVYASSGFDGAYAPYPVEEIRRELVQNYGQEKLYAGGLSIQSTIDPEIQKLADLSLKKGLEDLDRRQGWRGPLSKVKGDENIDDALIRAKDLMPNNYFVAAVNKVSQKRAEITTDTGQKGYIPLQNAMWARKVIDGNLGKAPSDLTKLLKKGI
;
A
#
# COMPACT_ATOMS: atom_id res chain seq x y z
N MET A 1 57.48 -41.08 3.58
CA MET A 1 57.33 -39.92 4.49
C MET A 1 57.64 -38.57 3.83
N LYS A 2 58.80 -38.37 3.17
CA LYS A 2 59.18 -37.08 2.54
C LYS A 2 58.15 -36.52 1.54
N TYR A 3 57.58 -37.37 0.68
CA TYR A 3 56.54 -36.96 -0.28
C TYR A 3 55.21 -36.56 0.37
N PHE A 4 54.87 -37.14 1.53
CA PHE A 4 53.67 -36.79 2.29
C PHE A 4 53.81 -35.40 2.95
N PHE A 5 54.97 -35.11 3.54
CA PHE A 5 55.24 -33.78 4.10
C PHE A 5 55.31 -32.68 3.04
N ASN A 6 55.86 -32.98 1.85
CA ASN A 6 55.87 -32.04 0.72
C ASN A 6 54.46 -31.80 0.15
N PHE A 7 53.60 -32.82 0.12
CA PHE A 7 52.21 -32.67 -0.28
C PHE A 7 51.40 -31.84 0.74
N LEU A 8 51.61 -32.09 2.03
CA LEU A 8 50.94 -31.34 3.10
C LEU A 8 51.40 -29.87 3.15
N SER A 9 52.69 -29.59 2.98
CA SER A 9 53.20 -28.21 2.93
C SER A 9 52.70 -27.46 1.69
N LEU A 10 52.58 -28.13 0.54
CA LEU A 10 51.96 -27.56 -0.65
C LEU A 10 50.47 -27.25 -0.42
N LEU A 11 49.72 -28.16 0.21
CA LEU A 11 48.31 -27.96 0.54
C LEU A 11 48.10 -26.79 1.52
N ILE A 12 48.92 -26.72 2.58
CA ILE A 12 48.92 -25.60 3.54
C ILE A 12 49.29 -24.30 2.83
N GLY A 13 50.29 -24.31 1.94
CA GLY A 13 50.68 -23.17 1.14
C GLY A 13 49.54 -22.67 0.26
N ILE A 14 48.85 -23.56 -0.46
CA ILE A 14 47.69 -23.22 -1.31
C ILE A 14 46.55 -22.63 -0.47
N VAL A 15 46.24 -23.22 0.68
CA VAL A 15 45.20 -22.69 1.58
C VAL A 15 45.58 -21.32 2.13
N PHE A 16 46.84 -21.13 2.54
CA PHE A 16 47.34 -19.87 3.07
C PHE A 16 47.34 -18.75 2.01
N PHE A 17 47.93 -19.00 0.83
CA PHE A 17 47.93 -18.05 -0.27
C PHE A 17 46.52 -17.77 -0.81
N GLY A 18 45.67 -18.79 -0.91
CA GLY A 18 44.26 -18.63 -1.26
C GLY A 18 43.51 -17.76 -0.24
N GLY A 19 43.79 -17.94 1.05
CA GLY A 19 43.26 -17.10 2.13
C GLY A 19 43.72 -15.64 2.00
N LEU A 20 45.01 -15.40 1.76
CA LEU A 20 45.56 -14.06 1.56
C LEU A 20 44.95 -13.36 0.32
N ILE A 21 44.84 -14.06 -0.80
CA ILE A 21 44.19 -13.54 -2.01
C ILE A 21 42.73 -13.18 -1.72
N THR A 22 42.02 -14.01 -0.95
CA THR A 22 40.63 -13.75 -0.56
C THR A 22 40.52 -12.50 0.31
N ILE A 23 41.37 -12.38 1.33
CA ILE A 23 41.41 -11.19 2.21
C ILE A 23 41.72 -9.94 1.40
N PHE A 24 42.74 -9.99 0.53
CA PHE A 24 43.12 -8.86 -0.32
C PHE A 24 41.99 -8.48 -1.28
N SER A 25 41.32 -9.46 -1.89
CA SER A 25 40.17 -9.24 -2.77
C SER A 25 39.01 -8.57 -2.03
N VAL A 26 38.68 -9.05 -0.83
CA VAL A 26 37.63 -8.42 0.00
C VAL A 26 38.03 -7.00 0.39
N ALA A 27 39.27 -6.78 0.84
CA ALA A 27 39.76 -5.45 1.19
C ALA A 27 39.73 -4.49 -0.02
N TRP A 28 40.14 -4.96 -1.20
CA TRP A 28 40.07 -4.21 -2.45
C TRP A 28 38.63 -3.83 -2.81
N VAL A 29 37.69 -4.77 -2.71
CA VAL A 29 36.26 -4.51 -2.95
C VAL A 29 35.73 -3.46 -1.98
N PHE A 30 36.00 -3.61 -0.67
CA PHE A 30 35.57 -2.64 0.34
C PHE A 30 36.18 -1.26 0.13
N TRP A 31 37.45 -1.20 -0.26
CA TRP A 31 38.12 0.06 -0.58
C TRP A 31 37.52 0.71 -1.83
N SER A 32 37.45 -0.02 -2.94
CA SER A 32 36.96 0.48 -4.23
C SER A 32 35.51 0.99 -4.14
N TYR A 33 34.59 0.19 -3.58
CA TYR A 33 33.19 0.58 -3.44
C TYR A 33 32.94 1.54 -2.26
N GLY A 34 33.94 1.75 -1.40
CA GLY A 34 33.84 2.60 -0.21
C GLY A 34 34.15 4.09 -0.45
N GLN A 35 34.78 4.45 -1.59
CA GLN A 35 35.24 5.81 -1.87
C GLN A 35 34.14 6.76 -2.35
N ASN A 36 33.12 6.24 -3.06
CA ASN A 36 32.04 7.04 -3.66
C ASN A 36 30.68 6.75 -3.00
N LEU A 37 30.66 6.63 -1.68
CA LEU A 37 29.43 6.39 -0.93
C LEU A 37 28.76 7.72 -0.54
N PRO A 38 27.43 7.79 -0.58
CA PRO A 38 26.67 8.91 -0.02
C PRO A 38 27.05 9.14 1.45
N ASP A 39 26.95 10.40 1.88
CA ASP A 39 27.19 10.74 3.27
C ASP A 39 26.08 10.15 4.16
N PHE A 40 26.46 9.27 5.08
CA PHE A 40 25.54 8.65 6.02
C PHE A 40 25.25 9.56 7.21
N LEU A 41 26.01 10.64 7.42
CA LEU A 41 25.77 11.58 8.52
C LEU A 41 24.47 12.36 8.34
N GLN A 42 23.92 12.43 7.12
CA GLN A 42 22.60 13.04 6.88
C GLN A 42 21.48 12.33 7.64
N LEU A 43 21.66 11.07 8.04
CA LEU A 43 20.70 10.33 8.88
C LEU A 43 20.53 10.96 10.28
N SER A 44 21.51 11.72 10.77
CA SER A 44 21.42 12.44 12.06
C SER A 44 20.40 13.59 12.04
N LYS A 45 20.09 14.12 10.84
CA LYS A 45 19.18 15.25 10.62
C LYS A 45 17.93 14.81 9.86
N TYR A 46 17.47 13.59 10.11
CA TYR A 46 16.32 13.06 9.40
C TYR A 46 15.04 13.84 9.74
N GLU A 47 14.61 14.68 8.81
CA GLU A 47 13.32 15.36 8.80
C GLU A 47 12.53 14.88 7.59
N PRO A 48 11.65 13.87 7.73
CA PRO A 48 10.88 13.37 6.60
C PRO A 48 9.94 14.43 6.01
N PRO A 49 9.63 14.34 4.72
CA PRO A 49 8.50 15.03 4.13
C PRO A 49 7.23 14.81 4.97
N VAL A 50 6.61 15.89 5.44
CA VAL A 50 5.39 15.83 6.26
C VAL A 50 4.18 16.08 5.38
N VAL A 51 3.12 15.32 5.61
CA VAL A 51 1.85 15.47 4.89
C VAL A 51 1.22 16.84 5.15
N SER A 52 0.85 17.53 4.07
CA SER A 52 0.04 18.74 4.16
C SER A 52 -1.43 18.36 4.29
N ARG A 53 -2.17 19.00 5.19
CA ARG A 53 -3.58 18.69 5.48
C ARG A 53 -4.47 19.88 5.17
N VAL A 54 -5.59 19.62 4.49
CA VAL A 54 -6.62 20.61 4.20
C VAL A 54 -7.82 20.33 5.08
N TYR A 55 -8.25 21.35 5.81
CA TYR A 55 -9.42 21.32 6.68
C TYR A 55 -10.54 22.18 6.11
N ALA A 56 -11.78 21.75 6.32
CA ALA A 56 -12.99 22.50 6.07
C ALA A 56 -13.16 23.60 7.13
N SER A 57 -14.08 24.53 6.88
CA SER A 57 -14.40 25.66 7.78
C SER A 57 -14.81 25.24 9.19
N ASP A 58 -15.37 24.03 9.36
CA ASP A 58 -15.73 23.41 10.65
C ASP A 58 -14.62 22.57 11.29
N GLY A 59 -13.45 22.48 10.64
CA GLY A 59 -12.29 21.70 11.07
C GLY A 59 -12.25 20.26 10.55
N ALA A 60 -13.24 19.81 9.78
CA ALA A 60 -13.23 18.47 9.19
C ALA A 60 -12.08 18.31 8.18
N LEU A 61 -11.43 17.15 8.13
CA LEU A 61 -10.34 16.90 7.19
C LEU A 61 -10.88 16.65 5.77
N LEU A 62 -10.60 17.57 4.85
CA LEU A 62 -11.01 17.52 3.44
C LEU A 62 -10.01 16.77 2.55
N ALA A 63 -8.72 16.97 2.78
CA ALA A 63 -7.68 16.45 1.91
C ALA A 63 -6.35 16.28 2.63
N GLU A 64 -5.54 15.36 2.12
CA GLU A 64 -4.12 15.25 2.48
C GLU A 64 -3.28 15.27 1.20
N PHE A 65 -2.31 16.17 1.13
CA PHE A 65 -1.34 16.23 0.05
C PHE A 65 0.02 15.74 0.55
N ALA A 66 0.42 14.58 0.04
CA ALA A 66 1.75 14.03 0.24
C ALA A 66 2.12 13.15 -0.94
N THR A 67 3.39 13.19 -1.35
CA THR A 67 3.96 12.14 -2.21
C THR A 67 4.05 10.82 -1.43
N GLU A 68 4.37 10.93 -0.14
CA GLU A 68 4.56 9.82 0.78
C GLU A 68 3.94 10.17 2.14
N LYS A 69 2.98 9.38 2.63
CA LYS A 69 2.38 9.66 3.94
C LYS A 69 3.32 9.16 5.03
N ARG A 70 4.03 10.08 5.67
CA ARG A 70 4.94 9.83 6.78
C ARG A 70 4.41 10.49 8.05
N ILE A 71 4.49 9.76 9.15
CA ILE A 71 4.24 10.28 10.50
C ILE A 71 5.43 9.83 11.35
N PHE A 72 6.28 10.78 11.70
CA PHE A 72 7.44 10.51 12.53
C PHE A 72 7.00 10.25 13.97
N VAL A 73 7.49 9.15 14.55
CA VAL A 73 7.28 8.79 15.95
C VAL A 73 8.63 8.38 16.56
N PRO A 74 9.06 9.02 17.66
CA PRO A 74 10.27 8.61 18.38
C PRO A 74 10.19 7.16 18.86
N ILE A 75 11.30 6.44 18.86
CA ILE A 75 11.36 5.01 19.19
C ILE A 75 10.83 4.67 20.58
N GLN A 76 10.90 5.62 21.53
CA GLN A 76 10.34 5.48 22.87
C GLN A 76 8.81 5.50 22.87
N SER A 77 8.20 6.17 21.89
CA SER A 77 6.74 6.23 21.71
C SER A 77 6.18 5.07 20.89
N ILE A 78 7.06 4.25 20.27
CA ILE A 78 6.64 3.05 19.55
C ILE A 78 6.45 1.88 20.55
N PRO A 79 5.24 1.29 20.62
CA PRO A 79 4.96 0.16 21.50
C PRO A 79 5.89 -1.04 21.29
N SER A 80 6.19 -1.76 22.38
CA SER A 80 7.09 -2.93 22.35
C SER A 80 6.60 -4.01 21.39
N ILE A 81 5.30 -4.29 21.36
CA ILE A 81 4.68 -5.27 20.47
C ILE A 81 4.97 -5.03 18.99
N ILE A 82 5.06 -3.76 18.56
CA ILE A 82 5.41 -3.41 17.18
C ILE A 82 6.90 -3.64 16.97
N LYS A 83 7.75 -3.15 17.88
CA LYS A 83 9.19 -3.37 17.84
C LYS A 83 9.52 -4.86 17.74
N GLU A 84 8.94 -5.67 18.62
CA GLU A 84 9.12 -7.12 18.70
C GLU A 84 8.62 -7.87 17.46
N ALA A 85 7.51 -7.42 16.87
CA ALA A 85 6.99 -7.99 15.62
C ALA A 85 7.96 -7.78 14.46
N PHE A 86 8.44 -6.55 14.27
CA PHE A 86 9.40 -6.23 13.20
C PHE A 86 10.76 -6.89 13.42
N LEU A 87 11.29 -6.89 14.66
CA LEU A 87 12.53 -7.61 15.00
C LEU A 87 12.39 -9.09 14.66
N SER A 88 11.30 -9.73 15.10
CA SER A 88 11.08 -11.15 14.87
C SER A 88 11.00 -11.54 13.40
N SER A 89 10.38 -10.71 12.58
CA SER A 89 10.16 -11.01 11.16
C SER A 89 11.31 -10.65 10.25
N GLU A 90 12.05 -9.58 10.59
CA GLU A 90 13.06 -8.98 9.70
C GLU A 90 14.48 -9.26 10.16
N ASP A 91 14.78 -9.13 11.46
CA ASP A 91 16.13 -9.21 11.99
C ASP A 91 16.15 -9.48 13.51
N LYS A 92 16.00 -10.76 13.87
CA LYS A 92 15.81 -11.17 15.28
C LYS A 92 17.05 -10.94 16.16
N ASP A 93 18.23 -10.92 15.55
CA ASP A 93 19.52 -10.74 16.21
C ASP A 93 20.03 -9.29 16.07
N PHE A 94 19.14 -8.36 15.66
CA PHE A 94 19.48 -6.97 15.35
C PHE A 94 20.35 -6.29 16.40
N PHE A 95 20.01 -6.41 17.68
CA PHE A 95 20.77 -5.77 18.76
C PHE A 95 22.13 -6.41 19.04
N ASN A 96 22.40 -7.60 18.50
CA ASN A 96 23.59 -8.39 18.82
C ASN A 96 24.67 -8.35 17.73
N HIS A 97 24.36 -7.90 16.52
CA HIS A 97 25.32 -7.80 15.42
C HIS A 97 25.70 -6.35 15.11
N LEU A 98 26.78 -6.13 14.35
CA LEU A 98 27.25 -4.80 13.96
C LEU A 98 26.90 -4.54 12.48
N GLY A 99 25.62 -4.35 12.16
CA GLY A 99 25.15 -4.07 10.79
C GLY A 99 25.02 -5.25 9.84
N LEU A 100 25.81 -6.30 10.01
CA LEU A 100 25.74 -7.54 9.21
C LEU A 100 25.56 -8.74 10.13
N ASP A 101 24.54 -9.55 9.88
CA ASP A 101 24.39 -10.85 10.53
C ASP A 101 25.12 -11.93 9.70
N PHE A 102 26.39 -12.15 10.05
CA PHE A 102 27.21 -13.19 9.41
C PHE A 102 26.65 -14.60 9.62
N LYS A 103 25.95 -14.86 10.73
CA LYS A 103 25.33 -16.18 10.99
C LYS A 103 24.14 -16.37 10.04
N ALA A 104 23.30 -15.36 9.85
CA ALA A 104 22.20 -15.41 8.88
C ALA A 104 22.70 -15.49 7.44
N ILE A 105 23.75 -14.73 7.08
CA ILE A 105 24.36 -14.77 5.74
C ILE A 105 24.89 -16.17 5.43
N LEU A 106 25.66 -16.78 6.36
CA LEU A 106 26.19 -18.12 6.18
C LEU A 106 25.07 -19.16 6.07
N ARG A 107 24.06 -19.08 6.95
CA ARG A 107 22.89 -19.97 6.91
C ARG A 107 22.14 -19.86 5.59
N ALA A 108 21.84 -18.64 5.14
CA ALA A 108 21.16 -18.40 3.88
C ALA A 108 21.98 -18.92 2.69
N SER A 109 23.30 -18.72 2.71
CA SER A 109 24.20 -19.21 1.65
C SER A 109 24.17 -20.74 1.56
N ILE A 110 24.32 -21.45 2.68
CA ILE A 110 24.26 -22.92 2.72
C ILE A 110 22.89 -23.42 2.27
N THR A 111 21.81 -22.81 2.76
CA THR A 111 20.44 -23.23 2.39
C THR A 111 20.15 -22.97 0.92
N ASN A 112 20.60 -21.85 0.36
CA ASN A 112 20.39 -21.50 -1.05
C ASN A 112 21.19 -22.43 -1.98
N ILE A 113 22.42 -22.81 -1.61
CA ILE A 113 23.22 -23.82 -2.35
C ILE A 113 22.50 -25.17 -2.36
N LYS A 114 22.03 -25.63 -1.18
CA LYS A 114 21.27 -26.89 -1.07
C LYS A 114 19.97 -26.87 -1.89
N ASN A 115 19.35 -25.70 -2.01
CA ASN A 115 18.08 -25.52 -2.71
C ASN A 115 18.24 -25.19 -4.20
N PHE A 116 19.46 -25.03 -4.72
CA PHE A 116 19.72 -24.54 -6.09
C PHE A 116 19.00 -25.36 -7.18
N ASN A 117 18.90 -26.68 -7.01
CA ASN A 117 18.21 -27.58 -7.96
C ASN A 117 16.75 -27.90 -7.57
N SER A 118 16.23 -27.34 -6.47
CA SER A 118 14.94 -27.74 -5.91
C SER A 118 13.76 -26.87 -6.32
N GLY A 119 14.00 -25.81 -7.11
CA GLY A 119 12.99 -24.80 -7.47
C GLY A 119 12.46 -23.96 -6.29
N ARG A 120 13.02 -24.14 -5.08
CA ARG A 120 12.63 -23.41 -3.87
C ARG A 120 13.19 -21.98 -3.91
N ARG A 121 12.39 -21.01 -3.46
CA ARG A 121 12.82 -19.61 -3.38
C ARG A 121 13.99 -19.45 -2.41
N ALA A 122 14.94 -18.59 -2.80
CA ALA A 122 16.08 -18.24 -1.98
C ALA A 122 15.65 -17.54 -0.68
N ILE A 123 16.35 -17.84 0.40
CA ILE A 123 16.20 -17.18 1.70
C ILE A 123 17.06 -15.90 1.68
N GLY A 124 16.47 -14.80 2.14
CA GLY A 124 17.20 -13.53 2.34
C GLY A 124 17.90 -13.49 3.69
N ALA A 125 18.95 -12.67 3.78
CA ALA A 125 19.73 -12.44 5.01
C ALA A 125 20.07 -10.96 5.20
N SER A 126 19.18 -10.05 4.75
CA SER A 126 19.43 -8.61 4.89
C SER A 126 19.02 -8.14 6.29
N THR A 127 19.89 -7.37 6.94
CA THR A 127 19.65 -6.80 8.28
C THR A 127 18.81 -5.52 8.20
N ILE A 128 18.25 -5.09 9.32
CA ILE A 128 17.54 -3.79 9.42
C ILE A 128 18.46 -2.63 9.01
N THR A 129 19.72 -2.63 9.46
CA THR A 129 20.69 -1.58 9.11
C THR A 129 20.99 -1.53 7.61
N GLN A 130 21.08 -2.68 6.95
CA GLN A 130 21.20 -2.73 5.49
C GLN A 130 19.95 -2.15 4.80
N GLN A 131 18.77 -2.40 5.35
CA GLN A 131 17.54 -1.82 4.82
C GLN A 131 17.48 -0.30 5.01
N VAL A 132 17.97 0.23 6.13
CA VAL A 132 18.14 1.69 6.34
C VAL A 132 19.10 2.26 5.29
N ALA A 133 20.29 1.68 5.13
CA ALA A 133 21.24 2.13 4.12
C ALA A 133 20.63 2.13 2.70
N LYS A 134 19.89 1.08 2.36
CA LYS A 134 19.22 0.94 1.06
C LYS A 134 18.14 2.01 0.87
N ASN A 135 17.25 2.21 1.85
CA ASN A 135 16.09 3.09 1.69
C ASN A 135 16.47 4.58 1.69
N PHE A 136 17.50 4.97 2.45
CA PHE A 136 17.88 6.36 2.62
C PHE A 136 18.98 6.84 1.66
N LEU A 137 19.93 5.97 1.32
CA LEU A 137 21.19 6.41 0.71
C LEU A 137 21.39 5.88 -0.72
N LEU A 138 20.67 4.83 -1.13
CA LEU A 138 20.96 4.12 -2.37
C LEU A 138 19.76 4.09 -3.32
N SER A 139 20.02 3.94 -4.61
CA SER A 139 18.96 3.79 -5.61
C SER A 139 18.26 2.43 -5.53
N ALA A 140 17.04 2.36 -6.08
CA ALA A 140 16.22 1.14 -6.08
C ALA A 140 16.75 0.02 -7.01
N ASP A 141 17.82 0.24 -7.77
CA ASP A 141 18.36 -0.70 -8.75
C ASP A 141 18.98 -1.96 -8.12
N TYR A 142 18.50 -3.14 -8.51
CA TYR A 142 19.03 -4.39 -7.99
C TYR A 142 20.35 -4.76 -8.68
N SER A 143 21.49 -4.49 -8.00
CA SER A 143 22.81 -4.93 -8.45
C SER A 143 23.66 -5.47 -7.29
N ILE A 144 24.63 -6.33 -7.62
CA ILE A 144 25.61 -6.85 -6.64
C ILE A 144 26.44 -5.70 -6.08
N GLU A 145 26.81 -4.74 -6.93
CA GLU A 145 27.47 -3.49 -6.53
C GLU A 145 26.66 -2.75 -5.45
N ARG A 146 25.35 -2.55 -5.65
CA ARG A 146 24.50 -1.91 -4.65
C ARG A 146 24.54 -2.69 -3.34
N LYS A 147 24.47 -4.02 -3.38
CA LYS A 147 24.49 -4.85 -2.17
C LYS A 147 25.81 -4.74 -1.40
N ILE A 148 26.93 -4.58 -2.09
CA ILE A 148 28.24 -4.30 -1.47
C ILE A 148 28.21 -2.92 -0.81
N LYS A 149 27.71 -1.89 -1.51
CA LYS A 149 27.55 -0.53 -0.95
C LYS A 149 26.65 -0.51 0.29
N GLU A 150 25.52 -1.24 0.27
CA GLU A 150 24.62 -1.44 1.43
C GLU A 150 25.38 -2.02 2.63
N ALA A 151 26.22 -3.04 2.40
CA ALA A 151 26.99 -3.67 3.46
C ALA A 151 28.04 -2.73 4.08
N ILE A 152 28.77 -1.97 3.24
CA ILE A 152 29.75 -0.99 3.72
C ILE A 152 29.06 0.13 4.51
N LEU A 153 27.95 0.67 3.98
CA LEU A 153 27.17 1.71 4.64
C LEU A 153 26.59 1.22 5.96
N ALA A 154 26.04 0.00 6.02
CA ALA A 154 25.52 -0.58 7.26
C ALA A 154 26.59 -0.62 8.36
N LEU A 155 27.83 -1.04 8.04
CA LEU A 155 28.92 -1.02 9.01
C LEU A 155 29.31 0.40 9.48
N ARG A 156 29.23 1.40 8.60
CA ARG A 156 29.52 2.81 8.96
C ARG A 156 28.42 3.41 9.83
N ILE A 157 27.16 3.15 9.48
CA ILE A 157 25.98 3.57 10.25
C ILE A 157 26.05 3.02 11.67
N GLU A 158 26.36 1.73 11.83
CA GLU A 158 26.42 1.06 13.14
C GLU A 158 27.56 1.51 14.05
N ARG A 159 28.62 2.08 13.47
CA ARG A 159 29.70 2.69 14.25
C ARG A 159 29.36 4.09 14.76
N THR A 160 28.35 4.72 14.16
CA THR A 160 28.04 6.14 14.36
C THR A 160 26.74 6.32 15.15
N PHE A 161 25.73 5.50 14.87
CA PHE A 161 24.40 5.60 15.43
C PHE A 161 24.11 4.44 16.39
N SER A 162 23.33 4.72 17.44
CA SER A 162 22.85 3.68 18.35
C SER A 162 21.84 2.75 17.65
N LYS A 163 21.70 1.53 18.17
CA LYS A 163 20.70 0.56 17.69
C LYS A 163 19.28 1.13 17.71
N ASP A 164 18.94 1.84 18.79
CA ASP A 164 17.63 2.46 18.93
C ASP A 164 17.37 3.51 17.84
N HIS A 165 18.37 4.35 17.52
CA HIS A 165 18.23 5.34 16.47
C HIS A 165 18.12 4.71 15.08
N ILE A 166 18.92 3.68 14.79
CA ILE A 166 18.82 2.94 13.52
C ILE A 166 17.43 2.31 13.38
N PHE A 167 16.90 1.75 14.47
CA PHE A 167 15.59 1.14 14.46
C PHE A 167 14.46 2.16 14.35
N GLU A 168 14.62 3.34 14.96
CA GLU A 168 13.75 4.50 14.79
C GLU A 168 13.65 4.91 13.32
N LEU A 169 14.80 5.11 12.65
CA LEU A 169 14.85 5.45 11.24
C LEU A 169 14.15 4.39 10.39
N TYR A 170 14.43 3.12 10.66
CA TYR A 170 13.81 2.00 9.95
C TYR A 170 12.28 2.01 10.08
N LEU A 171 11.75 2.08 11.30
CA LEU A 171 10.31 2.02 11.57
C LEU A 171 9.56 3.26 11.08
N ASN A 172 10.23 4.40 10.92
CA ASN A 172 9.64 5.62 10.37
C ASN A 172 9.77 5.76 8.85
N GLU A 173 10.72 5.05 8.22
CA GLU A 173 10.95 5.13 6.77
C GLU A 173 10.25 4.03 5.98
N ILE A 174 10.13 2.83 6.56
CA ILE A 174 9.80 1.66 5.76
C ILE A 174 8.44 1.79 5.05
N TYR A 175 8.42 1.51 3.75
CA TYR A 175 7.19 1.48 2.97
C TYR A 175 6.34 0.25 3.31
N LEU A 176 5.13 0.47 3.80
CA LEU A 176 4.21 -0.58 4.24
C LEU A 176 2.97 -0.71 3.36
N GLY A 177 2.89 0.00 2.23
CA GLY A 177 1.73 -0.03 1.34
C GLY A 177 0.70 1.06 1.64
N PHE A 178 -0.28 1.24 0.75
CA PHE A 178 -1.28 2.32 0.83
C PHE A 178 -0.65 3.72 0.99
N ASN A 179 0.47 3.97 0.31
CA ASN A 179 1.26 5.19 0.45
C ASN A 179 1.72 5.49 1.89
N SER A 180 1.73 4.48 2.76
CA SER A 180 2.16 4.59 4.15
C SER A 180 3.66 4.31 4.26
N TYR A 181 4.39 5.31 4.71
CA TYR A 181 5.81 5.23 5.02
C TYR A 181 5.95 5.37 6.53
N GLY A 182 6.52 4.34 7.14
CA GLY A 182 6.60 4.17 8.58
C GLY A 182 5.36 3.56 9.22
N VAL A 183 5.56 3.00 10.42
CA VAL A 183 4.55 2.22 11.15
C VAL A 183 3.36 3.06 11.60
N ALA A 184 3.56 4.33 11.94
CA ALA A 184 2.48 5.20 12.42
C ALA A 184 1.47 5.54 11.32
N ALA A 185 1.97 5.92 10.14
CA ALA A 185 1.11 6.15 8.98
C ALA A 185 0.37 4.87 8.58
N ALA A 186 1.04 3.72 8.64
CA ALA A 186 0.42 2.44 8.33
C ALA A 186 -0.66 2.04 9.34
N ALA A 187 -0.45 2.26 10.64
CA ALA A 187 -1.44 2.00 11.68
C ALA A 187 -2.75 2.77 11.44
N LEU A 188 -2.64 4.06 11.09
CA LEU A 188 -3.80 4.88 10.73
C LEU A 188 -4.45 4.41 9.42
N ASN A 189 -3.67 4.20 8.36
CA ASN A 189 -4.22 3.84 7.06
C ASN A 189 -4.86 2.44 7.03
N TYR A 190 -4.31 1.46 7.75
CA TYR A 190 -4.81 0.08 7.77
C TYR A 190 -5.88 -0.15 8.84
N PHE A 191 -5.81 0.54 9.99
CA PHE A 191 -6.66 0.23 11.15
C PHE A 191 -7.37 1.44 11.77
N ASN A 192 -7.09 2.66 11.29
CA ASN A 192 -7.56 3.91 11.88
C ASN A 192 -7.27 4.01 13.39
N LYS A 193 -6.06 3.61 13.80
CA LYS A 193 -5.64 3.56 15.19
C LYS A 193 -4.31 4.27 15.40
N PRO A 194 -4.13 4.98 16.54
CA PRO A 194 -2.80 5.36 16.99
C PRO A 194 -1.99 4.10 17.34
N LEU A 195 -0.65 4.19 17.26
CA LEU A 195 0.24 3.04 17.56
C LEU A 195 -0.05 2.40 18.92
N SER A 196 -0.35 3.22 19.94
CA SER A 196 -0.66 2.77 21.31
C SER A 196 -1.87 1.85 21.44
N GLN A 197 -2.73 1.77 20.41
CA GLN A 197 -3.94 0.94 20.38
C GLN A 197 -3.82 -0.25 19.41
N ILE A 198 -2.66 -0.45 18.80
CA ILE A 198 -2.42 -1.56 17.87
C ILE A 198 -2.38 -2.88 18.64
N THR A 199 -3.16 -3.85 18.16
CA THR A 199 -3.21 -5.21 18.73
C THR A 199 -2.06 -6.08 18.23
N LEU A 200 -1.89 -7.27 18.83
CA LEU A 200 -0.88 -8.25 18.39
C LEU A 200 -1.08 -8.70 16.94
N ALA A 201 -2.33 -8.98 16.53
CA ALA A 201 -2.64 -9.36 15.16
C ALA A 201 -2.29 -8.25 14.16
N GLU A 202 -2.56 -7.01 14.53
CA GLU A 202 -2.32 -5.81 13.71
C GLU A 202 -0.82 -5.53 13.61
N ALA A 203 -0.07 -5.58 14.72
CA ALA A 203 1.39 -5.44 14.73
C ALA A 203 2.07 -6.52 13.86
N ALA A 204 1.66 -7.78 14.00
CA ALA A 204 2.17 -8.87 13.19
C ALA A 204 1.82 -8.73 11.70
N TYR A 205 0.68 -8.10 11.39
CA TYR A 205 0.31 -7.80 10.00
C TYR A 205 1.16 -6.66 9.44
N LEU A 206 1.38 -5.57 10.20
CA LEU A 206 2.27 -4.49 9.75
C LEU A 206 3.69 -5.01 9.48
N ALA A 207 4.21 -5.85 10.37
CA ALA A 207 5.52 -6.50 10.20
C ALA A 207 5.57 -7.56 9.08
N ALA A 208 4.42 -7.97 8.52
CA ALA A 208 4.36 -8.84 7.35
C ALA A 208 4.60 -8.08 6.02
N LEU A 209 4.35 -6.77 6.00
CA LEU A 209 4.33 -5.93 4.81
C LEU A 209 5.72 -5.61 4.20
N PRO A 210 6.82 -5.42 4.96
CA PRO A 210 8.15 -5.10 4.43
C PRO A 210 8.61 -5.96 3.23
N LYS A 211 8.30 -7.26 3.27
CA LYS A 211 8.65 -8.21 2.21
C LYS A 211 7.96 -7.93 0.87
N GLY A 212 6.87 -7.17 0.87
CA GLY A 212 6.15 -6.77 -0.32
C GLY A 212 4.70 -6.45 -0.03
N PRO A 213 4.33 -5.18 0.22
CA PRO A 213 2.97 -4.81 0.61
C PRO A 213 1.91 -5.26 -0.41
N ASN A 214 2.23 -5.15 -1.70
CA ASN A 214 1.36 -5.59 -2.80
C ASN A 214 1.16 -7.12 -2.88
N ASN A 215 2.03 -7.92 -2.26
CA ASN A 215 1.87 -9.38 -2.17
C ASN A 215 0.95 -9.80 -1.02
N TYR A 216 0.77 -8.92 -0.04
CA TYR A 216 0.02 -9.17 1.19
C TYR A 216 -1.14 -8.18 1.35
N HIS A 217 -1.72 -7.75 0.23
CA HIS A 217 -2.84 -6.83 0.20
C HIS A 217 -4.05 -7.40 0.97
N PRO A 218 -4.66 -6.66 1.91
CA PRO A 218 -5.60 -7.22 2.88
C PRO A 218 -6.94 -7.64 2.27
N THR A 219 -7.33 -7.02 1.16
CA THR A 219 -8.54 -7.36 0.38
C THR A 219 -8.20 -8.28 -0.80
N ARG A 220 -7.43 -7.77 -1.78
CA ARG A 220 -7.07 -8.49 -3.03
C ARG A 220 -6.30 -9.79 -2.83
N LYS A 221 -5.49 -9.91 -1.77
CA LYS A 221 -4.63 -11.09 -1.48
C LYS A 221 -4.75 -11.53 -0.02
N ARG A 222 -5.99 -11.50 0.50
CA ARG A 222 -6.32 -11.74 1.92
C ARG A 222 -5.73 -13.04 2.47
N LYS A 223 -5.80 -14.14 1.70
CA LYS A 223 -5.26 -15.44 2.13
C LYS A 223 -3.75 -15.38 2.34
N GLN A 224 -3.02 -14.77 1.43
CA GLN A 224 -1.55 -14.61 1.52
C GLN A 224 -1.18 -13.65 2.66
N ALA A 225 -1.97 -12.60 2.87
CA ALA A 225 -1.83 -11.67 3.98
C ALA A 225 -1.92 -12.38 5.35
N ILE A 226 -2.97 -13.18 5.56
CA ILE A 226 -3.18 -13.95 6.79
C ILE A 226 -2.05 -14.97 7.02
N ILE A 227 -1.66 -15.70 5.97
CA ILE A 227 -0.55 -16.68 6.07
C ILE A 227 0.74 -15.96 6.51
N ARG A 228 1.05 -14.80 5.93
CA ARG A 228 2.26 -14.06 6.27
C ARG A 228 2.21 -13.46 7.68
N ARG A 229 1.09 -12.86 8.08
CA ARG A 229 0.86 -12.42 9.47
C ARG A 229 1.07 -13.56 10.46
N ASN A 230 0.49 -14.73 10.18
CA ASN A 230 0.60 -15.89 11.07
C ASN A 230 2.02 -16.45 11.12
N TRP A 231 2.80 -16.31 10.06
CA TRP A 231 4.24 -16.59 10.08
C TRP A 231 5.00 -15.60 10.97
N VAL A 232 4.66 -14.30 10.95
CA VAL A 232 5.26 -13.32 11.87
C VAL A 232 4.93 -13.67 13.33
N LEU A 233 3.67 -13.99 13.63
CA LEU A 233 3.27 -14.46 14.96
C LEU A 233 4.07 -15.68 15.41
N SER A 234 4.36 -16.62 14.49
CA SER A 234 5.18 -17.79 14.84
C SER A 234 6.63 -17.38 15.14
N GLN A 235 7.20 -16.40 14.41
CA GLN A 235 8.53 -15.89 14.74
C GLN A 235 8.54 -15.19 16.11
N MET A 236 7.50 -14.42 16.44
CA MET A 236 7.39 -13.77 17.76
C MET A 236 7.32 -14.78 18.89
N PHE A 237 6.60 -15.89 18.70
CA PHE A 237 6.54 -16.99 19.66
C PHE A 237 7.89 -17.70 19.81
N GLU A 238 8.54 -18.08 18.70
CA GLU A 238 9.85 -18.76 18.72
C GLU A 238 10.96 -17.88 19.33
N ASN A 239 10.83 -16.56 19.21
CA ASN A 239 11.76 -15.60 19.83
C ASN A 239 11.37 -15.23 21.28
N GLY A 240 10.28 -15.77 21.82
CA GLY A 240 9.88 -15.61 23.22
C GLY A 240 9.18 -14.29 23.55
N PHE A 241 8.72 -13.52 22.56
CA PHE A 241 8.00 -12.25 22.81
C PHE A 241 6.52 -12.44 23.13
N ILE A 242 5.93 -13.56 22.74
CA ILE A 242 4.54 -13.89 23.05
C ILE A 242 4.43 -15.32 23.58
N THR A 243 3.42 -15.56 24.40
CA THR A 243 3.10 -16.88 24.94
C THR A 243 2.45 -17.78 23.89
N GLU A 244 2.49 -19.10 24.11
CA GLU A 244 1.81 -20.06 23.23
C GLU A 244 0.30 -19.79 23.15
N ASN A 245 -0.31 -19.35 24.25
CA ASN A 245 -1.74 -19.03 24.30
C ASN A 245 -2.08 -17.80 23.44
N GLU A 246 -1.29 -16.72 23.55
CA GLU A 246 -1.42 -15.54 22.69
C GLU A 246 -1.22 -15.89 21.21
N PHE A 247 -0.21 -16.71 20.90
CA PHE A 247 0.03 -17.19 19.54
C PHE A 247 -1.19 -17.94 18.99
N LYS A 248 -1.68 -18.97 19.70
CA LYS A 248 -2.82 -19.79 19.27
C LYS A 248 -4.10 -18.98 19.12
N LYS A 249 -4.37 -18.07 20.06
CA LYS A 249 -5.54 -17.17 20.02
C LYS A 249 -5.47 -16.24 18.81
N THR A 250 -4.39 -15.48 18.69
CA THR A 250 -4.23 -14.42 17.68
C THR A 250 -4.16 -14.99 16.26
N LYS A 251 -3.56 -16.17 16.09
CA LYS A 251 -3.46 -16.85 14.78
C LYS A 251 -4.83 -17.08 14.13
N ASN A 252 -5.86 -17.30 14.95
CA ASN A 252 -7.23 -17.58 14.51
C ASN A 252 -8.08 -16.31 14.33
N GLU A 253 -7.57 -15.14 14.68
CA GLU A 253 -8.27 -13.87 14.47
C GLU A 253 -8.35 -13.52 12.98
N GLU A 254 -9.48 -12.96 12.58
CA GLU A 254 -9.64 -12.45 11.22
C GLU A 254 -8.76 -11.22 11.00
N LEU A 255 -8.29 -11.04 9.76
CA LEU A 255 -7.60 -9.81 9.38
C LEU A 255 -8.63 -8.73 9.06
N SER A 256 -9.08 -7.97 10.04
CA SER A 256 -9.94 -6.81 9.75
C SER A 256 -9.06 -5.60 9.44
N VAL A 257 -9.26 -4.95 8.30
CA VAL A 257 -8.67 -3.65 8.00
C VAL A 257 -9.77 -2.62 7.93
N TYR A 258 -9.48 -1.40 8.39
CA TYR A 258 -10.38 -0.29 8.26
C TYR A 258 -10.63 -0.04 6.77
N ALA A 259 -11.90 -0.07 6.36
CA ALA A 259 -12.29 0.43 5.06
C ALA A 259 -12.13 1.94 5.14
N SER A 260 -10.96 2.46 4.77
CA SER A 260 -10.77 3.90 4.65
C SER A 260 -11.88 4.44 3.75
N SER A 261 -12.82 5.17 4.33
CA SER A 261 -13.77 5.97 3.55
C SER A 261 -13.03 7.08 2.81
N GLY A 262 -11.79 7.41 3.23
CA GLY A 262 -11.04 8.55 2.76
C GLY A 262 -11.83 9.83 3.08
N PHE A 263 -11.33 10.64 3.99
CA PHE A 263 -11.96 11.89 4.44
C PHE A 263 -13.09 11.68 5.44
N ASP A 264 -12.89 12.23 6.63
CA ASP A 264 -13.87 12.29 7.70
C ASP A 264 -15.04 13.16 7.24
N GLY A 265 -16.08 12.53 6.69
CA GLY A 265 -17.39 13.14 6.42
C GLY A 265 -17.49 14.23 5.34
N ALA A 266 -16.40 14.94 5.03
CA ALA A 266 -16.38 16.13 4.20
C ALA A 266 -15.74 15.84 2.83
N TYR A 267 -16.52 15.26 1.92
CA TYR A 267 -16.10 14.97 0.56
C TYR A 267 -16.25 16.21 -0.35
N ALA A 268 -15.12 16.81 -0.75
CA ALA A 268 -15.10 18.00 -1.61
C ALA A 268 -13.98 17.96 -2.68
N PRO A 269 -13.97 16.97 -3.58
CA PRO A 269 -12.82 16.70 -4.47
C PRO A 269 -12.51 17.85 -5.43
N TYR A 270 -13.53 18.54 -5.98
CA TYR A 270 -13.31 19.61 -6.95
C TYR A 270 -12.77 20.89 -6.30
N PRO A 271 -13.36 21.41 -5.20
CA PRO A 271 -12.75 22.53 -4.47
C PRO A 271 -11.35 22.21 -3.93
N VAL A 272 -11.13 20.98 -3.44
CA VAL A 272 -9.81 20.53 -2.97
C VAL A 272 -8.77 20.56 -4.09
N GLU A 273 -9.13 20.17 -5.32
CA GLU A 273 -8.23 20.25 -6.46
C GLU A 273 -7.89 21.71 -6.82
N GLU A 274 -8.82 22.63 -6.66
CA GLU A 274 -8.54 24.06 -6.86
C GLU A 274 -7.59 24.60 -5.78
N ILE A 275 -7.82 24.25 -4.50
CA ILE A 275 -6.88 24.55 -3.40
C ILE A 275 -5.49 24.00 -3.73
N ARG A 276 -5.40 22.77 -4.26
CA ARG A 276 -4.13 22.16 -4.66
C ARG A 276 -3.42 22.99 -5.73
N ARG A 277 -4.14 23.43 -6.77
CA ARG A 277 -3.60 24.25 -7.87
C ARG A 277 -3.07 25.57 -7.37
N GLU A 278 -3.84 26.27 -6.54
CA GLU A 278 -3.46 27.53 -5.93
C GLU A 278 -2.21 27.38 -5.05
N LEU A 279 -2.16 26.34 -4.20
CA LEU A 279 -1.01 26.07 -3.35
C LEU A 279 0.25 25.73 -4.15
N VAL A 280 0.13 24.95 -5.23
CA VAL A 280 1.26 24.67 -6.13
C VAL A 280 1.75 25.95 -6.81
N GLN A 281 0.85 26.82 -7.24
CA GLN A 281 1.19 28.08 -7.89
C GLN A 281 1.91 29.04 -6.94
N ASN A 282 1.43 29.16 -5.70
CA ASN A 282 1.93 30.15 -4.74
C ASN A 282 3.15 29.66 -3.93
N TYR A 283 3.24 28.35 -3.65
CA TYR A 283 4.25 27.78 -2.76
C TYR A 283 5.14 26.72 -3.41
N GLY A 284 4.82 26.30 -4.63
CA GLY A 284 5.53 25.21 -5.32
C GLY A 284 5.11 23.82 -4.87
N GLN A 285 5.44 22.81 -5.70
CA GLN A 285 5.08 21.42 -5.43
C GLN A 285 5.78 20.88 -4.18
N GLU A 286 7.06 21.18 -3.99
CA GLU A 286 7.84 20.66 -2.86
C GLU A 286 7.23 21.09 -1.52
N LYS A 287 6.89 22.38 -1.37
CA LYS A 287 6.26 22.88 -0.14
C LYS A 287 4.90 22.24 0.10
N LEU A 288 4.10 22.02 -0.96
CA LEU A 288 2.80 21.38 -0.82
C LEU A 288 2.90 19.90 -0.41
N TYR A 289 3.78 19.14 -1.04
CA TYR A 289 3.82 17.68 -0.86
C TYR A 289 4.80 17.19 0.21
N ALA A 290 5.71 18.05 0.68
CA ALA A 290 6.72 17.72 1.69
C ALA A 290 6.79 18.72 2.87
N GLY A 291 6.16 19.89 2.75
CA GLY A 291 6.33 20.98 3.73
C GLY A 291 5.41 20.94 4.95
N GLY A 292 4.54 19.93 5.09
CA GLY A 292 3.68 19.77 6.27
C GLY A 292 2.71 20.93 6.51
N LEU A 293 2.15 21.50 5.44
CA LEU A 293 1.26 22.65 5.55
C LEU A 293 -0.05 22.28 6.27
N SER A 294 -0.53 23.17 7.15
CA SER A 294 -1.88 23.09 7.71
C SER A 294 -2.74 24.14 7.01
N ILE A 295 -3.64 23.69 6.13
CA ILE A 295 -4.46 24.55 5.27
C ILE A 295 -5.88 24.59 5.80
N GLN A 296 -6.33 25.76 6.23
CA GLN A 296 -7.71 26.02 6.62
C GLN A 296 -8.46 26.59 5.42
N SER A 297 -9.46 25.87 4.90
CA SER A 297 -10.30 26.34 3.80
C SER A 297 -11.58 27.02 4.31
N THR A 298 -12.26 27.71 3.40
CA THR A 298 -13.59 28.31 3.64
C THR A 298 -14.73 27.37 3.24
N ILE A 299 -14.44 26.10 2.90
CA ILE A 299 -15.45 25.15 2.44
C ILE A 299 -16.30 24.72 3.64
N ASP A 300 -17.61 24.88 3.54
CA ASP A 300 -18.58 24.28 4.46
C ASP A 300 -18.99 22.90 3.90
N PRO A 301 -18.76 21.80 4.64
CA PRO A 301 -19.04 20.45 4.14
C PRO A 301 -20.51 20.20 3.79
N GLU A 302 -21.44 20.75 4.56
CA GLU A 302 -22.88 20.56 4.31
C GLU A 302 -23.33 21.38 3.09
N ILE A 303 -22.85 22.62 2.94
CA ILE A 303 -23.12 23.42 1.74
C ILE A 303 -22.53 22.73 0.50
N GLN A 304 -21.30 22.22 0.57
CA GLN A 304 -20.68 21.52 -0.57
C GLN A 304 -21.49 20.28 -0.97
N LYS A 305 -21.93 19.49 0.00
CA LYS A 305 -22.78 18.32 -0.23
C LYS A 305 -24.11 18.70 -0.88
N LEU A 306 -24.76 19.77 -0.42
CA LEU A 306 -26.00 20.27 -1.02
C LEU A 306 -25.77 20.81 -2.45
N ALA A 307 -24.63 21.45 -2.71
CA ALA A 307 -24.25 21.90 -4.04
C ALA A 307 -24.07 20.71 -5.01
N ASP A 308 -23.36 19.67 -4.59
CA ASP A 308 -23.16 18.44 -5.37
C ASP A 308 -24.50 17.76 -5.71
N LEU A 309 -25.40 17.65 -4.72
CA LEU A 309 -26.73 17.09 -4.91
C LEU A 309 -27.57 17.93 -5.87
N SER A 310 -27.52 19.26 -5.73
CA SER A 310 -28.28 20.19 -6.57
C SER A 310 -27.80 20.16 -8.01
N LEU A 311 -26.48 20.10 -8.24
CA LEU A 311 -25.90 19.98 -9.57
C LEU A 311 -26.31 18.66 -10.24
N LYS A 312 -26.15 17.53 -9.54
CA LYS A 312 -26.56 16.21 -10.06
C LYS A 312 -28.03 16.19 -10.43
N LYS A 313 -28.90 16.67 -9.54
CA LYS A 313 -30.34 16.77 -9.79
C LYS A 313 -30.65 17.68 -10.98
N GLY A 314 -30.01 18.85 -11.07
CA GLY A 314 -30.20 19.78 -12.18
C GLY A 314 -29.78 19.19 -13.54
N LEU A 315 -28.68 18.42 -13.57
CA LEU A 315 -28.22 17.70 -14.77
C LEU A 315 -29.18 16.57 -15.15
N GLU A 316 -29.67 15.80 -14.19
CA GLU A 316 -30.70 14.79 -14.44
C GLU A 316 -32.00 15.40 -14.95
N ASP A 317 -32.46 16.50 -14.35
CA ASP A 317 -33.66 17.20 -14.79
C ASP A 317 -33.49 17.78 -16.19
N LEU A 318 -32.29 18.29 -16.52
CA LEU A 318 -31.95 18.74 -17.87
C LEU A 318 -31.99 17.58 -18.87
N ASP A 319 -31.35 16.45 -18.55
CA ASP A 319 -31.34 15.26 -19.41
C ASP A 319 -32.77 14.75 -19.65
N ARG A 320 -33.59 14.71 -18.59
CA ARG A 320 -35.00 14.31 -18.70
C ARG A 320 -35.81 15.25 -19.60
N ARG A 321 -35.50 16.55 -19.61
CA ARG A 321 -36.12 17.52 -20.53
C ARG A 321 -35.64 17.37 -21.98
N GLN A 322 -34.45 16.82 -22.21
CA GLN A 322 -33.92 16.58 -23.56
C GLN A 322 -34.38 15.25 -24.16
N GLY A 323 -35.06 14.41 -23.37
CA GLY A 323 -35.61 13.14 -23.82
C GLY A 323 -34.62 12.00 -23.64
N TRP A 324 -35.05 10.78 -23.97
CA TRP A 324 -34.26 9.59 -23.72
C TRP A 324 -33.29 9.27 -24.85
N ARG A 325 -32.02 9.12 -24.50
CA ARG A 325 -30.90 8.84 -25.42
C ARG A 325 -30.77 7.36 -25.81
N GLY A 326 -31.53 6.48 -25.15
CA GLY A 326 -31.43 5.03 -25.32
C GLY A 326 -30.78 4.32 -24.12
N PRO A 327 -30.67 2.98 -24.18
CA PRO A 327 -30.02 2.20 -23.13
C PRO A 327 -28.51 2.45 -23.06
N LEU A 328 -27.92 2.23 -21.88
CA LEU A 328 -26.48 2.41 -21.64
C LEU A 328 -25.62 1.45 -22.46
N SER A 329 -26.11 0.23 -22.68
CA SER A 329 -25.42 -0.81 -23.44
C SER A 329 -26.44 -1.75 -24.11
N LYS A 330 -25.96 -2.70 -24.91
CA LYS A 330 -26.77 -3.81 -25.43
C LYS A 330 -25.99 -5.09 -25.19
N VAL A 331 -26.68 -6.15 -24.78
CA VAL A 331 -26.08 -7.50 -24.69
C VAL A 331 -25.66 -7.94 -26.09
N LYS A 332 -24.40 -8.33 -26.27
CA LYS A 332 -23.83 -8.72 -27.57
C LYS A 332 -23.85 -10.24 -27.74
N GLY A 333 -24.59 -10.76 -28.72
CA GLY A 333 -24.59 -12.21 -29.02
C GLY A 333 -24.97 -13.05 -27.80
N ASP A 334 -24.16 -14.06 -27.47
CA ASP A 334 -24.36 -14.98 -26.34
C ASP A 334 -23.70 -14.52 -25.03
N GLU A 335 -23.37 -13.24 -24.93
CA GLU A 335 -22.69 -12.69 -23.77
C GLU A 335 -23.51 -12.82 -22.47
N ASN A 336 -22.83 -13.19 -21.38
CA ASN A 336 -23.43 -13.26 -20.06
C ASN A 336 -23.93 -11.87 -19.61
N ILE A 337 -25.15 -11.81 -19.06
CA ILE A 337 -25.77 -10.60 -18.53
C ILE A 337 -24.92 -9.99 -17.40
N ASP A 338 -24.26 -10.83 -16.58
CA ASP A 338 -23.41 -10.35 -15.48
C ASP A 338 -22.20 -9.57 -16.01
N ASP A 339 -21.54 -10.08 -17.06
CA ASP A 339 -20.40 -9.40 -17.70
C ASP A 339 -20.84 -8.08 -18.34
N ALA A 340 -22.06 -8.06 -18.90
CA ALA A 340 -22.64 -6.87 -19.51
C ALA A 340 -22.99 -5.82 -18.44
N LEU A 341 -23.47 -6.24 -17.25
CA LEU A 341 -23.75 -5.35 -16.12
C LEU A 341 -22.46 -4.75 -15.54
N ILE A 342 -21.39 -5.54 -15.41
CA ILE A 342 -20.08 -5.05 -14.96
C ILE A 342 -19.59 -3.94 -15.89
N ARG A 343 -19.60 -4.16 -17.21
CA ARG A 343 -19.18 -3.12 -18.17
C ARG A 343 -20.06 -1.88 -18.14
N ALA A 344 -21.38 -2.05 -17.97
CA ALA A 344 -22.28 -0.91 -17.88
C ALA A 344 -22.07 -0.12 -16.58
N LYS A 345 -21.75 -0.80 -15.48
CA LYS A 345 -21.44 -0.19 -14.18
C LYS A 345 -20.19 0.68 -14.24
N ASP A 346 -19.17 0.27 -15.01
CA ASP A 346 -17.95 1.06 -15.23
C ASP A 346 -18.22 2.43 -15.89
N LEU A 347 -19.34 2.59 -16.61
CA LEU A 347 -19.75 3.85 -17.24
C LEU A 347 -20.53 4.78 -16.29
N MET A 348 -20.93 4.30 -15.11
CA MET A 348 -21.84 4.99 -14.22
C MET A 348 -21.15 5.39 -12.91
N PRO A 349 -21.54 6.50 -12.28
CA PRO A 349 -21.01 6.85 -10.97
C PRO A 349 -21.37 5.78 -9.92
N ASN A 350 -20.54 5.63 -8.89
CA ASN A 350 -20.66 4.57 -7.88
C ASN A 350 -22.05 4.46 -7.24
N ASN A 351 -22.76 5.58 -7.07
CA ASN A 351 -24.08 5.64 -6.42
C ASN A 351 -25.28 5.37 -7.35
N TYR A 352 -25.04 5.00 -8.61
CA TYR A 352 -26.10 4.62 -9.55
C TYR A 352 -26.08 3.12 -9.79
N PHE A 353 -27.25 2.51 -9.83
CA PHE A 353 -27.39 1.11 -10.22
C PHE A 353 -27.59 1.02 -11.72
N VAL A 354 -26.95 0.04 -12.34
CA VAL A 354 -27.29 -0.39 -13.70
C VAL A 354 -28.17 -1.62 -13.59
N ALA A 355 -29.11 -1.79 -14.53
CA ALA A 355 -30.06 -2.87 -14.43
C ALA A 355 -30.34 -3.50 -15.78
N ALA A 356 -30.36 -4.82 -15.81
CA ALA A 356 -30.78 -5.61 -16.95
C ALA A 356 -32.30 -5.72 -16.95
N VAL A 357 -32.91 -5.42 -18.09
CA VAL A 357 -34.32 -5.62 -18.38
C VAL A 357 -34.55 -7.10 -18.70
N ASN A 358 -35.23 -7.79 -17.79
CA ASN A 358 -35.57 -9.21 -17.92
C ASN A 358 -36.80 -9.41 -18.81
N LYS A 359 -37.84 -8.59 -18.58
CA LYS A 359 -39.14 -8.68 -19.24
C LYS A 359 -39.78 -7.29 -19.34
N VAL A 360 -40.42 -7.00 -20.47
CA VAL A 360 -41.13 -5.74 -20.69
C VAL A 360 -42.58 -6.03 -21.08
N SER A 361 -43.49 -5.26 -20.49
CA SER A 361 -44.90 -5.16 -20.86
C SER A 361 -45.24 -3.69 -21.12
N GLN A 362 -46.44 -3.40 -21.62
CA GLN A 362 -46.84 -2.02 -21.92
C GLN A 362 -46.78 -1.09 -20.69
N LYS A 363 -47.10 -1.60 -19.49
CA LYS A 363 -47.22 -0.81 -18.26
C LYS A 363 -46.04 -0.92 -17.30
N ARG A 364 -45.20 -1.96 -17.40
CA ARG A 364 -44.02 -2.15 -16.55
C ARG A 364 -42.88 -2.95 -17.22
N ALA A 365 -41.66 -2.72 -16.77
CA ALA A 365 -40.48 -3.53 -17.09
C ALA A 365 -39.91 -4.17 -15.81
N GLU A 366 -39.65 -5.46 -15.82
CA GLU A 366 -39.00 -6.20 -14.72
C GLU A 366 -37.49 -6.17 -14.93
N ILE A 367 -36.74 -5.82 -13.88
CA ILE A 367 -35.31 -5.56 -13.93
C ILE A 367 -34.53 -6.33 -12.86
N THR A 368 -33.25 -6.60 -13.12
CA THR A 368 -32.27 -7.06 -12.12
C THR A 368 -31.09 -6.09 -12.14
N THR A 369 -30.73 -5.52 -10.99
CA THR A 369 -29.57 -4.61 -10.87
C THR A 369 -28.25 -5.37 -10.90
N ASP A 370 -27.14 -4.66 -11.11
CA ASP A 370 -25.76 -5.13 -10.94
C ASP A 370 -25.46 -5.76 -9.56
N THR A 371 -26.25 -5.42 -8.54
CA THR A 371 -26.14 -6.03 -7.19
C THR A 371 -27.01 -7.28 -7.00
N GLY A 372 -27.68 -7.75 -8.05
CA GLY A 372 -28.58 -8.92 -8.01
C GLY A 372 -29.98 -8.62 -7.45
N GLN A 373 -30.27 -7.39 -7.03
CA GLN A 373 -31.61 -6.99 -6.59
C GLN A 373 -32.60 -6.99 -7.75
N LYS A 374 -33.79 -7.55 -7.53
CA LYS A 374 -34.88 -7.59 -8.51
C LYS A 374 -35.89 -6.48 -8.24
N GLY A 375 -36.39 -5.84 -9.28
CA GLY A 375 -37.38 -4.77 -9.18
C GLY A 375 -38.18 -4.57 -10.46
N TYR A 376 -38.94 -3.49 -10.54
CA TYR A 376 -39.65 -3.11 -11.76
C TYR A 376 -39.72 -1.59 -11.96
N ILE A 377 -39.78 -1.18 -13.22
CA ILE A 377 -39.98 0.21 -13.65
C ILE A 377 -41.42 0.34 -14.18
N PRO A 378 -42.32 1.08 -13.52
CA PRO A 378 -43.64 1.38 -14.05
C PRO A 378 -43.58 2.45 -15.15
N LEU A 379 -44.52 2.41 -16.10
CA LEU A 379 -44.61 3.38 -17.22
C LEU A 379 -44.63 4.83 -16.73
N GLN A 380 -45.27 5.10 -15.58
CA GLN A 380 -45.34 6.42 -14.96
C GLN A 380 -43.94 7.01 -14.69
N ASN A 381 -42.98 6.18 -14.27
CA ASN A 381 -41.61 6.61 -14.00
C ASN A 381 -40.79 6.80 -15.29
N ALA A 382 -41.29 6.36 -16.43
CA ALA A 382 -40.66 6.45 -17.75
C ALA A 382 -41.32 7.51 -18.66
N MET A 383 -42.32 8.26 -18.20
CA MET A 383 -43.03 9.26 -19.04
C MET A 383 -42.12 10.40 -19.55
N TRP A 384 -41.00 10.63 -18.88
CA TRP A 384 -39.98 11.58 -19.31
C TRP A 384 -39.17 11.07 -20.51
N ALA A 385 -39.14 9.76 -20.77
CA ALA A 385 -38.29 9.12 -21.77
C ALA A 385 -38.86 9.28 -23.19
N ARG A 386 -38.99 10.54 -23.63
CA ARG A 386 -39.50 10.93 -24.94
C ARG A 386 -38.42 10.74 -26.01
N LYS A 387 -38.82 10.28 -27.19
CA LYS A 387 -37.92 10.18 -28.34
C LYS A 387 -37.65 11.57 -28.90
N VAL A 388 -36.39 11.86 -29.22
CA VAL A 388 -36.01 13.07 -29.97
C VAL A 388 -36.22 12.82 -31.47
N ILE A 389 -36.97 13.70 -32.13
CA ILE A 389 -37.30 13.65 -33.56
C ILE A 389 -36.98 15.02 -34.14
N ASP A 390 -36.02 15.10 -35.07
CA ASP A 390 -35.59 16.35 -35.73
C ASP A 390 -35.28 17.49 -34.75
N GLY A 391 -34.60 17.16 -33.64
CA GLY A 391 -34.24 18.11 -32.58
C GLY A 391 -35.37 18.47 -31.60
N ASN A 392 -36.58 17.97 -31.79
CA ASN A 392 -37.73 18.21 -30.92
C ASN A 392 -38.15 16.97 -30.13
N LEU A 393 -38.75 17.18 -28.95
CA LEU A 393 -39.31 16.08 -28.16
C LEU A 393 -40.61 15.57 -28.78
N GLY A 394 -40.65 14.27 -29.05
CA GLY A 394 -41.87 13.56 -29.39
C GLY A 394 -42.85 13.44 -28.22
N LYS A 395 -43.99 12.79 -28.47
CA LYS A 395 -45.01 12.53 -27.45
C LYS A 395 -44.46 11.69 -26.28
N ALA A 396 -45.04 11.87 -25.10
CA ALA A 396 -44.78 11.01 -23.96
C ALA A 396 -45.05 9.53 -24.32
N PRO A 397 -44.21 8.60 -23.85
CA PRO A 397 -44.40 7.18 -24.11
C PRO A 397 -45.69 6.69 -23.45
N SER A 398 -46.51 5.98 -24.22
CA SER A 398 -47.72 5.30 -23.73
C SER A 398 -47.52 3.79 -23.55
N ASP A 399 -46.35 3.28 -23.93
CA ASP A 399 -46.04 1.85 -24.01
C ASP A 399 -44.54 1.64 -23.79
N LEU A 400 -44.17 0.98 -22.68
CA LEU A 400 -42.78 0.69 -22.35
C LEU A 400 -42.09 -0.26 -23.34
N THR A 401 -42.82 -1.10 -24.08
CA THR A 401 -42.24 -2.02 -25.07
C THR A 401 -41.63 -1.29 -26.27
N LYS A 402 -42.03 -0.03 -26.49
CA LYS A 402 -41.46 0.84 -27.52
C LYS A 402 -40.17 1.54 -27.08
N LEU A 403 -39.90 1.54 -25.78
CA LEU A 403 -38.70 2.13 -25.19
C LEU A 403 -37.68 1.04 -24.87
N LEU A 404 -38.06 0.10 -24.00
CA LEU A 404 -37.16 -0.92 -23.47
C LEU A 404 -37.32 -2.24 -24.21
N LYS A 405 -36.21 -2.95 -24.35
CA LYS A 405 -36.15 -4.35 -24.81
C LYS A 405 -35.40 -5.17 -23.78
N LYS A 406 -35.56 -6.50 -23.83
CA LYS A 406 -34.73 -7.40 -23.04
C LYS A 406 -33.25 -7.12 -23.34
N GLY A 407 -32.44 -6.87 -22.31
CA GLY A 407 -31.08 -6.35 -22.46
C GLY A 407 -30.65 -5.50 -21.26
N ILE A 408 -29.69 -4.60 -21.44
CA ILE A 408 -29.24 -3.65 -20.40
C ILE A 408 -29.70 -2.25 -20.79
#